data_AF-A0A3S1BFC0-F1
#
_entry.id   AF-A0A3S1BFC0-F1
#
_cell.length_a   1.000
_cell.length_b   1.000
_cell.length_c   1.000
_cell.angle_alpha   90.00
_cell.angle_beta   90.00
_cell.angle_gamma   90.00
#
_symmetry.space_group_name_H-M   'P 1'
#
loop_
_entity.id
_entity.type
_entity.pdbx_description
1 polymer ?
#
loop_
_entity_poly.entity_id
_entity_poly.type
_entity_poly.pdbx_seq_one_letter_code
_entity_poly.pdbx_strand_id
1 'polypeptide(L)'
;MEEDLFIGLPSNGRLEYLSWCWRFLQSCATDVCDMHIKVASCLVDQLAIEGEFHRLRQFISNLSLDEYAVLYGNEKFNKAMIRLYVEEANYVNALCLLKSCATDVCDMHIKVASCLVDQLAIEGEFHRLRQFIANLSLDEYAVLYGNERFNKAMIRLYVEEANYVNALCLLKNAKFEEKDESLIRIWDDIQYKLEELRKGRSLTSLDRFRVRKRNPPPPSIRGEEWRRISSRLPQKATHLLRLWLNQHVKRPYPNREQSEQLARQSGLSIHQVKLWFANARRNKQKRQSKTRGCQHIEQARSNHRT
;
A
#
# COMPACT_ATOMS: atom_id res chain seq x y z
N MET A 1 39.81 15.42 18.74
CA MET A 1 39.93 16.89 18.94
C MET A 1 39.88 17.62 17.59
N GLU A 2 38.86 17.37 16.75
CA GLU A 2 38.76 18.05 15.44
C GLU A 2 37.31 18.29 14.97
N GLU A 3 36.31 18.22 15.86
CA GLU A 3 34.91 18.54 15.49
C GLU A 3 34.56 20.03 15.67
N ASP A 4 35.46 20.82 16.27
CA ASP A 4 35.08 22.07 16.95
C ASP A 4 35.18 23.38 16.14
N LEU A 5 35.64 23.39 14.88
CA LEU A 5 35.91 24.68 14.20
C LEU A 5 34.66 25.44 13.74
N PHE A 6 33.51 24.76 13.58
CA PHE A 6 32.30 25.35 12.98
C PHE A 6 31.03 25.14 13.81
N ILE A 7 31.14 24.60 15.03
CA ILE A 7 30.00 24.33 15.93
C ILE A 7 29.40 25.61 16.54
N GLY A 8 30.15 26.73 16.53
CA GLY A 8 29.73 28.00 17.13
C GLY A 8 29.21 29.08 16.16
N LEU A 9 29.07 28.81 14.86
CA LEU A 9 28.59 29.82 13.90
C LEU A 9 27.06 29.95 13.97
N PRO A 10 26.50 31.16 14.08
CA PRO A 10 25.06 31.37 14.03
C PRO A 10 24.49 30.84 12.71
N SER A 11 23.30 30.24 12.76
CA SER A 11 22.62 29.67 11.59
C SER A 11 22.41 30.70 10.47
N ASN A 12 22.22 31.97 10.81
CA ASN A 12 22.23 33.07 9.84
C ASN A 12 23.66 33.37 9.37
N GLY A 13 23.95 33.12 8.10
CA GLY A 13 25.24 33.46 7.47
C GLY A 13 26.22 32.30 7.33
N ARG A 14 25.89 31.09 7.83
CA ARG A 14 26.79 29.93 7.82
C ARG A 14 27.08 29.43 6.40
N LEU A 15 26.07 29.40 5.53
CA LEU A 15 26.24 29.01 4.13
C LEU A 15 27.09 30.00 3.35
N GLU A 16 26.89 31.30 3.56
CA GLU A 16 27.65 32.38 2.93
C GLU A 16 29.12 32.32 3.37
N TYR A 17 29.36 32.08 4.66
CA TYR A 17 30.69 31.92 5.21
C TYR A 17 31.41 30.69 4.63
N LEU A 18 30.77 29.52 4.62
CA LEU A 18 31.34 28.30 4.04
C LEU A 18 31.58 28.43 2.53
N SER A 19 30.67 29.09 1.81
CA SER A 19 30.82 29.39 0.37
C SER A 19 32.01 30.33 0.12
N TRP A 20 32.21 31.31 0.99
CA TRP A 20 33.36 32.22 0.93
C TRP A 20 34.67 31.48 1.23
N CYS A 21 34.71 30.67 2.29
CA CYS A 21 35.87 29.85 2.64
C CYS A 21 36.28 28.92 1.50
N TRP A 22 35.30 28.30 0.82
CA TRP A 22 35.57 27.45 -0.33
C TRP A 22 36.26 28.20 -1.47
N ARG A 23 35.71 29.37 -1.86
CA ARG A 23 36.29 30.20 -2.92
C ARG A 23 37.68 30.73 -2.55
N PHE A 24 37.88 31.09 -1.28
CA PHE A 24 39.17 31.52 -0.78
C PHE A 24 40.21 30.41 -0.90
N LEU A 25 39.88 29.19 -0.47
CA LEU A 25 40.77 28.04 -0.55
C LEU A 25 41.13 27.70 -2.00
N GLN A 26 40.16 27.69 -2.92
CA GLN A 26 40.39 27.51 -4.36
C GLN A 26 41.32 28.59 -4.97
N SER A 27 41.38 29.79 -4.39
CA SER A 27 42.25 30.87 -4.86
C SER A 27 43.67 30.84 -4.29
N CYS A 28 43.88 30.14 -3.17
CA CYS A 28 45.12 30.20 -2.40
C CYS A 28 45.93 28.90 -2.43
N ALA A 29 45.35 27.79 -2.89
CA ALA A 29 46.00 26.49 -2.94
C ALA A 29 46.01 25.92 -4.35
N THR A 30 47.15 25.34 -4.74
CA THR A 30 47.30 24.63 -6.02
C THR A 30 46.84 23.17 -5.95
N ASP A 31 46.78 22.60 -4.73
CA ASP A 31 46.42 21.22 -4.47
C ASP A 31 45.30 21.10 -3.42
N VAL A 32 44.48 20.06 -3.53
CA VAL A 32 43.38 19.76 -2.60
C VAL A 32 43.95 19.35 -1.23
N CYS A 33 43.96 20.27 -0.28
CA CYS A 33 44.38 20.01 1.11
C CYS A 33 43.21 19.64 2.02
N ASP A 34 43.49 19.12 3.23
CA ASP A 34 42.47 18.70 4.21
C ASP A 34 41.42 19.78 4.55
N MET A 35 41.79 21.06 4.48
CA MET A 35 40.85 22.16 4.67
C MET A 35 39.81 22.25 3.55
N HIS A 36 40.17 21.92 2.30
CA HIS A 36 39.20 21.82 1.20
C HIS A 36 38.17 20.74 1.51
N ILE A 37 38.62 19.57 1.95
CA ILE A 37 37.75 18.44 2.31
C ILE A 37 36.79 18.84 3.42
N LYS A 38 37.30 19.47 4.48
CA LYS A 38 36.50 19.91 5.64
C LYS A 38 35.48 21.01 5.27
N VAL A 39 35.90 22.02 4.52
CA VAL A 39 34.99 23.13 4.12
C VAL A 39 33.95 22.65 3.11
N ALA A 40 34.34 21.91 2.08
CA ALA A 40 33.42 21.37 1.08
C ALA A 40 32.41 20.40 1.69
N SER A 41 32.85 19.45 2.52
CA SER A 41 31.95 18.48 3.16
C SER A 41 30.94 19.15 4.09
N CYS A 42 31.35 20.18 4.85
CA CYS A 42 30.44 20.98 5.68
C CYS A 42 29.48 21.84 4.84
N LEU A 43 29.96 22.47 3.76
CA LEU A 43 29.12 23.27 2.86
C LEU A 43 28.05 22.42 2.20
N VAL A 44 28.44 21.27 1.66
CA VAL A 44 27.56 20.33 0.96
C VAL A 44 26.52 19.73 1.91
N ASP A 45 26.90 19.35 3.13
CA ASP A 45 25.94 18.88 4.15
C ASP A 45 24.97 19.97 4.57
N GLN A 46 25.44 21.21 4.79
CA GLN A 46 24.57 22.33 5.13
C GLN A 46 23.59 22.66 4.00
N LEU A 47 24.05 22.70 2.74
CA LEU A 47 23.19 22.90 1.57
C LEU A 47 22.11 21.81 1.47
N ALA A 48 22.47 20.56 1.74
CA ALA A 48 21.52 19.45 1.73
C ALA A 48 20.54 19.48 2.90
N ILE A 49 20.93 19.96 4.09
CA ILE A 49 20.05 20.13 5.25
C ILE A 49 19.03 21.25 5.01
N GLU A 50 19.46 22.36 4.40
CA GLU A 50 18.60 23.50 4.09
C GLU A 50 17.72 23.29 2.85
N GLY A 51 17.91 22.20 2.11
CA GLY A 51 17.12 21.87 0.92
C GLY A 51 17.52 22.64 -0.35
N GLU A 52 18.69 23.28 -0.34
CA GLU A 52 19.23 24.09 -1.45
C GLU A 52 19.85 23.19 -2.55
N PHE A 53 19.10 22.20 -3.03
CA PHE A 53 19.58 21.16 -3.95
C PHE A 53 20.07 21.69 -5.31
N HIS A 54 19.55 22.85 -5.76
CA HIS A 54 20.04 23.51 -6.96
C HIS A 54 21.48 24.02 -6.77
N ARG A 55 21.75 24.69 -5.64
CA ARG A 55 23.10 25.17 -5.30
C ARG A 55 24.06 24.01 -5.05
N LEU A 56 23.57 22.95 -4.42
CA LEU A 56 24.34 21.72 -4.23
C LEU A 56 24.77 21.09 -5.56
N ARG A 57 23.85 20.98 -6.53
CA ARG A 57 24.18 20.50 -7.89
C ARG A 57 25.25 21.36 -8.56
N GLN A 58 25.06 22.67 -8.51
CA GLN A 58 26.03 23.60 -9.09
C GLN A 58 27.40 23.49 -8.44
N PHE A 59 27.45 23.28 -7.12
CA PHE A 59 28.70 23.03 -6.40
C PHE A 59 29.37 21.76 -6.92
N ILE A 60 28.64 20.64 -6.98
CA ILE A 60 29.18 19.35 -7.43
C ILE A 60 29.65 19.40 -8.89
N SER A 61 28.90 20.06 -9.78
CA SER A 61 29.27 20.18 -11.20
C SER A 61 30.54 20.99 -11.44
N ASN A 62 30.91 21.83 -10.47
CA ASN A 62 32.10 22.68 -10.53
C ASN A 62 33.33 22.04 -9.90
N LEU A 63 33.19 20.86 -9.28
CA LEU A 63 34.32 20.10 -8.76
C LEU A 63 35.08 19.44 -9.91
N SER A 64 36.41 19.49 -9.86
CA SER A 64 37.27 18.65 -10.67
C SER A 64 37.13 17.17 -10.27
N LEU A 65 37.59 16.27 -11.14
CA LEU A 65 37.55 14.83 -10.88
C LEU A 65 38.33 14.45 -9.61
N ASP A 66 39.48 15.11 -9.39
CA ASP A 66 40.35 14.86 -8.24
C ASP A 66 39.71 15.38 -6.94
N GLU A 67 39.11 16.58 -6.96
CA GLU A 67 38.35 17.10 -5.82
C GLU A 67 37.17 16.19 -5.47
N TYR A 68 36.43 15.72 -6.48
CA TYR A 68 35.32 14.79 -6.27
C TYR A 68 35.80 13.48 -5.65
N ALA A 69 36.88 12.89 -6.17
CA ALA A 69 37.42 11.62 -5.68
C ALA A 69 37.90 11.70 -4.23
N VAL A 70 38.52 12.82 -3.84
CA VAL A 70 38.98 13.05 -2.45
C VAL A 70 37.79 13.25 -1.50
N LEU A 71 36.72 13.91 -1.96
CA LEU A 71 35.49 14.05 -1.17
C LEU A 71 34.70 12.73 -1.08
N TYR A 72 34.84 11.86 -2.08
CA TYR A 72 34.21 10.55 -2.13
C TYR A 72 34.82 9.61 -1.09
N GLY A 73 34.15 9.53 0.06
CA GLY A 73 34.66 8.82 1.26
C GLY A 73 34.46 9.63 2.54
N ASN A 74 34.21 10.93 2.42
CA ASN A 74 33.81 11.76 3.55
C ASN A 74 32.34 11.52 3.92
N GLU A 75 32.08 11.24 5.20
CA GLU A 75 30.74 10.91 5.69
C GLU A 75 29.69 12.01 5.42
N LYS A 76 30.03 13.27 5.67
CA LYS A 76 29.12 14.42 5.47
C LYS A 76 28.80 14.63 3.99
N PHE A 77 29.83 14.53 3.14
CA PHE A 77 29.66 14.61 1.70
C PHE A 77 28.75 13.49 1.19
N ASN A 78 29.00 12.24 1.61
CA ASN A 78 28.21 11.10 1.19
C ASN A 78 26.75 11.23 1.64
N LYS A 79 26.48 11.66 2.88
CA LYS A 79 25.12 11.93 3.38
C LYS A 79 24.37 12.97 2.53
N ALA A 80 25.06 14.05 2.14
CA ALA A 80 24.47 15.07 1.28
C ALA A 80 24.21 14.56 -0.15
N MET A 81 25.13 13.79 -0.72
CA MET A 81 24.95 13.14 -2.02
C MET A 81 23.76 12.19 -2.02
N ILE A 82 23.57 11.42 -0.95
CA ILE A 82 22.40 10.55 -0.79
C ILE A 82 21.12 11.39 -0.81
N ARG A 83 21.05 12.49 -0.06
CA ARG A 83 19.88 13.38 -0.05
C ARG A 83 19.61 13.95 -1.46
N LEU A 84 20.65 14.35 -2.18
CA LEU A 84 20.54 14.82 -3.55
C LEU A 84 20.00 13.73 -4.48
N TYR A 85 20.55 12.51 -4.44
CA TYR A 85 20.07 11.41 -5.26
C TYR A 85 18.63 11.02 -4.93
N VAL A 86 18.21 11.11 -3.67
CA VAL A 86 16.82 10.89 -3.26
C VAL A 86 15.90 11.96 -3.86
N GLU A 87 16.31 13.23 -3.84
CA GLU A 87 15.57 14.33 -4.47
C GLU A 87 15.45 14.17 -5.99
N GLU A 88 16.50 13.61 -6.63
CA GLU A 88 16.53 13.31 -8.06
C GLU A 88 15.82 12.01 -8.44
N ALA A 89 15.22 11.30 -7.48
CA ALA A 89 14.69 9.95 -7.65
C ALA A 89 15.73 8.94 -8.22
N ASN A 90 17.02 9.23 -8.05
CA ASN A 90 18.12 8.34 -8.41
C ASN A 90 18.45 7.38 -7.26
N TYR A 91 17.47 6.56 -6.89
CA TYR A 91 17.59 5.72 -5.70
C TYR A 91 18.62 4.59 -5.85
N VAL A 92 19.01 4.22 -7.07
CA VAL A 92 20.07 3.23 -7.33
C VAL A 92 21.42 3.77 -6.82
N ASN A 93 21.80 4.99 -7.24
CA ASN A 93 23.04 5.60 -6.79
C ASN A 93 23.00 5.91 -5.29
N ALA A 94 21.84 6.34 -4.77
CA ALA A 94 21.63 6.56 -3.35
C ALA A 94 21.88 5.27 -2.53
N LEU A 95 21.39 4.11 -2.98
CA LEU A 95 21.59 2.83 -2.29
C LEU A 95 23.01 2.29 -2.43
N CYS A 96 23.63 2.42 -3.60
CA CYS A 96 25.04 2.06 -3.79
C CYS A 96 25.94 2.83 -2.83
N LEU A 97 25.72 4.14 -2.70
CA LEU A 97 26.46 4.99 -1.77
C LEU A 97 26.12 4.67 -0.31
N LEU A 98 24.85 4.40 0.01
CA LEU A 98 24.46 3.98 1.37
C LEU A 98 25.18 2.70 1.82
N LYS A 99 25.29 1.71 0.92
CA LYS A 99 25.93 0.43 1.21
C LYS A 99 27.45 0.55 1.36
N SER A 100 28.09 1.54 0.72
CA SER A 100 29.52 1.76 0.88
C SER A 100 29.88 2.54 2.15
N CYS A 101 28.94 3.32 2.69
CA CYS A 101 29.22 4.27 3.78
C CYS A 101 28.72 3.82 5.16
N ALA A 102 27.82 2.84 5.23
CA ALA A 102 27.24 2.40 6.48
C ALA A 102 27.52 0.93 6.75
N THR A 103 27.90 0.62 8.00
CA THR A 103 28.11 -0.73 8.49
C THR A 103 26.80 -1.44 8.83
N ASP A 104 25.75 -0.68 9.16
CA ASP A 104 24.45 -1.17 9.61
C ASP A 104 23.30 -0.55 8.80
N VAL A 105 22.15 -1.24 8.78
CA VAL A 105 20.91 -0.77 8.16
C VAL A 105 20.32 0.37 9.01
N CYS A 106 20.40 1.61 8.53
CA CYS A 106 19.82 2.78 9.19
C CYS A 106 18.47 3.18 8.56
N ASP A 107 17.74 4.10 9.21
CA ASP A 107 16.43 4.57 8.73
C ASP A 107 16.48 5.15 7.31
N MET A 108 17.61 5.72 6.92
CA MET A 108 17.84 6.20 5.56
C MET A 108 17.87 5.03 4.57
N HIS A 109 18.45 3.86 4.89
CA HIS A 109 18.40 2.66 4.04
C HIS A 109 16.98 2.24 3.79
N ILE A 110 16.17 2.18 4.84
CA ILE A 110 14.76 1.79 4.75
C ILE A 110 14.01 2.76 3.84
N LYS A 111 14.20 4.06 4.03
CA LYS A 111 13.52 5.10 3.25
C LYS A 111 13.90 5.03 1.78
N VAL A 112 15.20 5.02 1.46
CA VAL A 112 15.68 4.98 0.08
C VAL A 112 15.30 3.68 -0.63
N ALA A 113 15.49 2.53 0.03
CA ALA A 113 15.14 1.23 -0.54
C ALA A 113 13.62 1.08 -0.76
N SER A 114 12.80 1.53 0.20
CA SER A 114 11.35 1.49 0.03
C SER A 114 10.86 2.41 -1.10
N CYS A 115 11.47 3.57 -1.31
CA CYS A 115 11.17 4.46 -2.44
C CYS A 115 11.62 3.86 -3.78
N LEU A 116 12.83 3.29 -3.87
CA LEU A 116 13.31 2.63 -5.09
C LEU A 116 12.35 1.52 -5.51
N VAL A 117 12.00 0.65 -4.56
CA VAL A 117 11.15 -0.51 -4.80
C VAL A 117 9.75 -0.09 -5.25
N ASP A 118 9.18 0.95 -4.64
CA ASP A 118 7.89 1.49 -5.06
C ASP A 118 7.96 2.12 -6.47
N GLN A 119 9.00 2.91 -6.78
CA GLN A 119 9.20 3.47 -8.11
C GLN A 119 9.33 2.37 -9.18
N LEU A 120 10.21 1.39 -8.97
CA LEU A 120 10.39 0.27 -9.91
C LEU A 120 9.07 -0.49 -10.14
N ALA A 121 8.25 -0.65 -9.09
CA ALA A 121 6.94 -1.29 -9.20
C ALA A 121 5.86 -0.39 -9.84
N ILE A 122 6.01 0.94 -9.85
CA ILE A 122 5.15 1.87 -10.59
C ILE A 122 5.52 1.87 -12.07
N GLU A 123 6.81 1.89 -12.38
CA GLU A 123 7.34 1.88 -13.75
C GLU A 123 7.16 0.53 -14.45
N GLY A 124 6.92 -0.55 -13.70
CA GLY A 124 6.77 -1.90 -14.23
C GLY A 124 8.10 -2.62 -14.49
N GLU A 125 9.20 -2.11 -13.93
CA GLU A 125 10.56 -2.67 -14.04
C GLU A 125 10.74 -3.88 -13.08
N PHE A 126 9.86 -4.87 -13.19
CA PHE A 126 9.79 -6.02 -12.28
C PHE A 126 11.06 -6.87 -12.26
N HIS A 127 11.80 -6.94 -13.36
CA HIS A 127 13.08 -7.64 -13.43
C HIS A 127 14.13 -6.98 -12.52
N ARG A 128 14.27 -5.65 -12.60
CA ARG A 128 15.21 -4.88 -11.77
C ARG A 128 14.78 -4.93 -10.31
N LEU A 129 13.48 -4.87 -10.04
CA LEU A 129 12.93 -5.04 -8.70
C LEU A 129 13.29 -6.41 -8.10
N ARG A 130 13.16 -7.49 -8.87
CA ARG A 130 13.54 -8.84 -8.42
C ARG A 130 15.03 -8.94 -8.11
N GLN A 131 15.88 -8.40 -8.98
CA GLN A 131 17.33 -8.39 -8.76
C GLN A 131 17.69 -7.62 -7.49
N PHE A 132 17.02 -6.48 -7.24
CA PHE A 132 17.20 -5.72 -6.02
C PHE A 132 16.85 -6.55 -4.77
N ILE A 133 15.67 -7.19 -4.76
CA ILE A 133 15.21 -8.01 -3.63
C ILE A 133 16.14 -9.20 -3.39
N ALA A 134 16.63 -9.86 -4.44
CA ALA A 134 17.54 -10.99 -4.34
C ALA A 134 18.91 -10.61 -3.74
N ASN A 135 19.30 -9.34 -3.84
CA ASN A 135 20.55 -8.81 -3.30
C ASN A 135 20.40 -8.18 -1.90
N LEU A 136 19.22 -8.29 -1.29
CA LEU A 136 19.02 -7.89 0.11
C LEU A 136 19.51 -8.99 1.05
N SER A 137 20.21 -8.57 2.10
CA SER A 137 20.46 -9.43 3.26
C SER A 137 19.14 -9.75 3.98
N LEU A 138 19.15 -10.82 4.79
CA LEU A 138 18.00 -11.23 5.60
C LEU A 138 17.53 -10.10 6.54
N ASP A 139 18.47 -9.36 7.13
CA ASP A 139 18.18 -8.27 8.06
C ASP A 139 17.56 -7.07 7.33
N GLU A 140 18.11 -6.68 6.17
CA GLU A 140 17.52 -5.63 5.32
C GLU A 140 16.10 -5.99 4.89
N TYR A 141 15.88 -7.24 4.47
CA TYR A 141 14.57 -7.72 4.04
C TYR A 141 13.55 -7.69 5.19
N ALA A 142 13.93 -8.16 6.38
CA ALA A 142 13.05 -8.20 7.54
C ALA A 142 12.58 -6.80 7.96
N VAL A 143 13.50 -5.82 7.93
CA VAL A 143 13.19 -4.42 8.24
C VAL A 143 12.28 -3.80 7.17
N LEU A 144 12.58 -4.04 5.89
CA LEU A 144 11.77 -3.53 4.77
C LEU A 144 10.36 -4.13 4.71
N TYR A 145 10.19 -5.38 5.13
CA TYR A 145 8.88 -6.03 5.20
C TYR A 145 7.90 -5.31 6.16
N GLY A 146 8.42 -4.53 7.11
CA GLY A 146 7.60 -3.66 7.97
C GLY A 146 7.08 -2.40 7.27
N ASN A 147 7.64 -2.03 6.11
CA ASN A 147 7.33 -0.80 5.41
C ASN A 147 6.16 -0.97 4.43
N GLU A 148 5.20 -0.04 4.46
CA GLU A 148 4.02 -0.08 3.60
C GLU A 148 4.35 0.00 2.10
N ARG A 149 5.28 0.88 1.69
CA ARG A 149 5.63 1.07 0.27
C ARG A 149 6.28 -0.19 -0.30
N PHE A 150 7.20 -0.77 0.46
CA PHE A 150 7.81 -2.05 0.10
C PHE A 150 6.76 -3.14 -0.07
N ASN A 151 5.84 -3.27 0.89
CA ASN A 151 4.74 -4.23 0.83
C ASN A 151 3.82 -4.04 -0.39
N LYS A 152 3.47 -2.79 -0.73
CA LYS A 152 2.68 -2.46 -1.93
C LYS A 152 3.40 -2.90 -3.22
N ALA A 153 4.68 -2.62 -3.34
CA ALA A 153 5.50 -3.03 -4.47
C ALA A 153 5.63 -4.57 -4.57
N MET A 154 5.84 -5.25 -3.44
CA MET A 154 5.88 -6.72 -3.37
C MET A 154 4.57 -7.35 -3.83
N ILE A 155 3.42 -6.77 -3.48
CA ILE A 155 2.11 -7.25 -3.96
C ILE A 155 2.06 -7.17 -5.49
N ARG A 156 2.50 -6.05 -6.09
CA ARG A 156 2.51 -5.89 -7.55
C ARG A 156 3.44 -6.92 -8.21
N LEU A 157 4.63 -7.13 -7.66
CA LEU A 157 5.56 -8.15 -8.13
C LEU A 157 4.94 -9.55 -8.09
N TYR A 158 4.32 -9.93 -6.98
CA TYR A 158 3.69 -11.25 -6.86
C TYR A 158 2.49 -11.43 -7.79
N VAL A 159 1.75 -10.36 -8.09
CA VAL A 159 0.65 -10.41 -9.07
C VAL A 159 1.19 -10.65 -10.48
N GLU A 160 2.28 -10.00 -10.86
CA GLU A 160 2.95 -10.20 -12.15
C GLU A 160 3.49 -11.63 -12.29
N GLU A 161 4.07 -12.17 -11.21
CA GLU A 161 4.58 -13.54 -11.17
C GLU A 161 3.48 -14.62 -11.07
N ALA A 162 2.20 -14.23 -11.09
CA ALA A 162 1.06 -15.08 -10.83
C ALA A 162 1.12 -15.83 -9.47
N ASN A 163 1.94 -15.33 -8.54
CA ASN A 163 2.04 -15.83 -7.18
C ASN A 163 0.95 -15.22 -6.28
N TYR A 164 -0.29 -15.57 -6.59
CA TYR A 164 -1.47 -15.05 -5.91
C TYR A 164 -1.52 -15.41 -4.42
N VAL A 165 -0.92 -16.54 -4.02
CA VAL A 165 -0.92 -16.99 -2.62
C VAL A 165 -0.14 -16.03 -1.75
N ASN A 166 1.07 -15.66 -2.16
CA ASN A 166 1.91 -14.72 -1.41
C ASN A 166 1.31 -13.31 -1.43
N ALA A 167 0.78 -12.86 -2.57
CA ALA A 167 0.08 -11.58 -2.66
C ALA A 167 -1.11 -11.49 -1.68
N LEU A 168 -1.95 -12.54 -1.60
CA LEU A 168 -3.07 -12.58 -0.66
C LEU A 168 -2.64 -12.70 0.80
N CYS A 169 -1.54 -13.39 1.09
CA CYS A 169 -0.97 -13.45 2.43
C CYS A 169 -0.55 -12.06 2.90
N LEU A 170 0.16 -11.33 2.04
CA LEU A 170 0.63 -9.99 2.33
C LEU A 170 -0.54 -9.00 2.49
N LEU A 171 -1.53 -9.05 1.60
CA LEU A 171 -2.76 -8.24 1.71
C LEU A 171 -3.55 -8.49 3.00
N LYS A 172 -3.49 -9.69 3.59
CA LYS A 172 -4.20 -10.01 4.85
C LYS A 172 -3.45 -9.56 6.10
N ASN A 173 -2.13 -9.66 6.08
CA ASN A 173 -1.31 -9.60 7.28
C ASN A 173 -0.50 -8.31 7.41
N ALA A 174 -0.20 -7.63 6.31
CA ALA A 174 0.54 -6.38 6.34
C ALA A 174 -0.31 -5.22 6.88
N LYS A 175 0.37 -4.23 7.46
CA LYS A 175 -0.22 -2.98 7.92
C LYS A 175 -0.12 -1.95 6.80
N PHE A 176 -1.24 -1.31 6.48
CA PHE A 176 -1.34 -0.22 5.52
C PHE A 176 -1.92 0.98 6.26
N GLU A 177 -1.20 2.09 6.30
CA GLU A 177 -1.64 3.36 6.90
C GLU A 177 -2.73 3.97 6.05
N GLU A 178 -2.54 3.97 4.73
CA GLU A 178 -3.55 4.40 3.77
C GLU A 178 -4.39 3.21 3.29
N LYS A 179 -5.69 3.24 3.64
CA LYS A 179 -6.68 2.27 3.14
C LYS A 179 -7.08 2.64 1.72
N ASP A 180 -6.11 2.49 0.82
CA ASP A 180 -6.22 2.82 -0.60
C ASP A 180 -7.19 1.87 -1.32
N GLU A 181 -8.06 2.44 -2.15
CA GLU A 181 -8.95 1.67 -3.03
C GLU A 181 -8.17 0.79 -4.02
N SER A 182 -6.93 1.16 -4.37
CA SER A 182 -6.07 0.37 -5.26
C SER A 182 -5.84 -1.05 -4.72
N LEU A 183 -5.67 -1.21 -3.40
CA LEU A 183 -5.46 -2.52 -2.76
C LEU A 183 -6.72 -3.39 -2.81
N ILE A 184 -7.90 -2.77 -2.73
CA ILE A 184 -9.18 -3.47 -2.87
C ILE A 184 -9.36 -3.95 -4.31
N ARG A 185 -9.00 -3.12 -5.30
CA ARG A 185 -9.02 -3.51 -6.71
C ARG A 185 -8.09 -4.71 -6.96
N ILE A 186 -6.85 -4.63 -6.46
CA ILE A 186 -5.88 -5.74 -6.57
C ILE A 186 -6.41 -7.01 -5.90
N TRP A 187 -6.99 -6.91 -4.71
CA TRP A 187 -7.62 -8.06 -4.05
C TRP A 187 -8.69 -8.69 -4.93
N ASP A 188 -9.63 -7.88 -5.45
CA ASP A 188 -10.72 -8.36 -6.30
C ASP A 188 -10.17 -9.01 -7.59
N ASP A 189 -9.15 -8.41 -8.22
CA ASP A 189 -8.52 -8.93 -9.43
C ASP A 189 -7.84 -10.27 -9.20
N ILE A 190 -7.11 -10.44 -8.09
CA ILE A 190 -6.52 -11.73 -7.71
C ILE A 190 -7.63 -12.77 -7.50
N GLN A 191 -8.71 -12.41 -6.81
CA GLN A 191 -9.84 -13.31 -6.59
C GLN A 191 -10.53 -13.71 -7.91
N TYR A 192 -10.63 -12.79 -8.87
CA TYR A 192 -11.15 -13.08 -10.20
C TYR A 192 -10.23 -14.04 -10.94
N LYS A 193 -8.92 -13.81 -10.95
CA LYS A 193 -7.95 -14.69 -11.62
C LYS A 193 -7.96 -16.11 -11.07
N LEU A 194 -8.00 -16.26 -9.74
CA LEU A 194 -8.14 -17.59 -9.13
C LEU A 194 -9.42 -18.32 -9.54
N GLU A 195 -10.54 -17.59 -9.65
CA GLU A 195 -11.82 -18.19 -10.08
C GLU A 195 -11.88 -18.46 -11.58
N GLU A 196 -11.24 -17.63 -12.42
CA GLU A 196 -11.07 -17.87 -13.86
C GLU A 196 -10.26 -19.16 -14.10
N LEU A 197 -9.12 -19.32 -13.42
CA LEU A 197 -8.29 -20.52 -13.48
C LEU A 197 -9.07 -21.76 -13.02
N ARG A 198 -9.85 -21.64 -11.95
CA ARG A 198 -10.68 -22.74 -11.44
C ARG A 198 -11.78 -23.18 -12.42
N LYS A 199 -12.37 -22.25 -13.17
CA LYS A 199 -13.49 -22.52 -14.09
C LYS A 199 -13.04 -22.81 -15.52
N GLY A 200 -11.80 -22.45 -15.89
CA GLY A 200 -11.31 -22.54 -17.26
C GLY A 200 -12.03 -21.61 -18.25
N ARG A 201 -12.69 -20.55 -17.75
CA ARG A 201 -13.39 -19.55 -18.57
C ARG A 201 -13.36 -18.17 -17.93
N SER A 202 -13.57 -17.14 -18.74
CA SER A 202 -13.74 -15.78 -18.24
C SER A 202 -14.99 -15.64 -17.36
N LEU A 203 -14.92 -14.76 -16.36
CA LEU A 203 -16.02 -14.53 -15.43
C LEU A 203 -17.05 -13.56 -16.00
N THR A 204 -18.33 -13.92 -15.82
CA THR A 204 -19.45 -12.99 -16.05
C THR A 204 -19.56 -11.96 -14.91
N SER A 205 -20.31 -10.88 -15.13
CA SER A 205 -20.58 -9.88 -14.08
C SER A 205 -21.24 -10.50 -12.83
N LEU A 206 -22.09 -11.51 -13.01
CA LEU A 206 -22.71 -12.23 -11.90
C LEU A 206 -21.71 -13.13 -11.16
N ASP A 207 -20.78 -13.74 -11.89
CA ASP A 207 -19.69 -14.52 -11.27
C ASP A 207 -18.79 -13.61 -10.43
N ARG A 208 -18.34 -12.46 -10.98
CA ARG A 208 -17.52 -11.47 -10.25
C ARG A 208 -18.22 -10.97 -8.98
N PHE A 209 -19.53 -10.71 -9.06
CA PHE A 209 -20.32 -10.35 -7.88
C PHE A 209 -20.35 -11.45 -6.81
N ARG A 210 -20.54 -12.72 -7.21
CA ARG A 210 -20.52 -13.86 -6.29
C ARG A 210 -19.15 -14.06 -5.64
N VAL A 211 -18.07 -13.85 -6.40
CA VAL A 211 -16.69 -13.91 -5.90
C VAL A 211 -16.46 -12.87 -4.81
N ARG A 212 -16.76 -11.58 -5.07
CA ARG A 212 -16.64 -10.51 -4.07
C ARG A 212 -17.45 -10.78 -2.81
N LYS A 213 -18.63 -11.37 -2.96
CA LYS A 213 -19.49 -11.74 -1.82
C LYS A 213 -18.92 -12.90 -1.00
N ARG A 214 -18.28 -13.88 -1.64
CA ARG A 214 -17.65 -15.03 -0.97
C ARG A 214 -16.33 -14.64 -0.31
N ASN A 215 -15.56 -13.77 -0.98
CA ASN A 215 -14.20 -13.41 -0.63
C ASN A 215 -14.11 -11.90 -0.33
N PRO A 216 -14.72 -11.42 0.76
CA PRO A 216 -14.66 -10.01 1.12
C PRO A 216 -13.21 -9.58 1.42
N PRO A 217 -12.80 -8.34 1.08
CA PRO A 217 -11.49 -7.83 1.41
C PRO A 217 -11.23 -7.90 2.93
N PRO A 218 -10.00 -8.21 3.35
CA PRO A 218 -9.63 -8.32 4.77
C PRO A 218 -9.60 -6.95 5.48
N PRO A 219 -9.72 -6.91 6.82
CA PRO A 219 -9.64 -5.69 7.65
C PRO A 219 -8.42 -4.81 7.40
N SER A 220 -7.30 -5.41 7.03
CA SER A 220 -6.04 -4.75 6.69
C SER A 220 -6.17 -3.75 5.55
N ILE A 221 -6.98 -4.05 4.52
CA ILE A 221 -7.15 -3.19 3.34
C ILE A 221 -8.52 -2.52 3.27
N ARG A 222 -9.53 -3.04 3.98
CA ARG A 222 -10.88 -2.45 3.95
C ARG A 222 -11.02 -1.34 4.99
N GLY A 223 -11.54 -0.19 4.55
CA GLY A 223 -12.03 0.87 5.43
C GLY A 223 -13.13 0.39 6.38
N GLU A 224 -13.32 1.09 7.51
CA GLU A 224 -14.46 0.82 8.41
C GLU A 224 -15.81 0.96 7.69
N GLU A 225 -15.85 1.86 6.71
CA GLU A 225 -16.99 2.13 5.84
C GLU A 225 -17.42 0.92 4.99
N TRP A 226 -16.48 0.04 4.61
CA TRP A 226 -16.80 -1.16 3.84
C TRP A 226 -17.80 -2.06 4.58
N ARG A 227 -17.75 -2.08 5.92
CA ARG A 227 -18.72 -2.83 6.75
C ARG A 227 -20.14 -2.27 6.66
N ARG A 228 -20.29 -0.95 6.45
CA ARG A 228 -21.59 -0.27 6.26
C ARG A 228 -22.17 -0.54 4.87
N ILE A 229 -21.33 -0.58 3.84
CA ILE A 229 -21.74 -0.81 2.44
C ILE A 229 -22.07 -2.29 2.17
N SER A 230 -21.47 -3.20 2.95
CA SER A 230 -21.68 -4.65 2.84
C SER A 230 -23.06 -5.11 3.35
N SER A 231 -24.11 -4.71 2.63
CA SER A 231 -25.25 -5.56 2.29
C SER A 231 -26.18 -6.05 3.41
N ARG A 232 -26.27 -5.36 4.54
CA ARG A 232 -27.36 -5.60 5.50
C ARG A 232 -28.21 -4.35 5.62
N LEU A 233 -29.49 -4.48 5.26
CA LEU A 233 -30.48 -3.48 5.65
C LEU A 233 -30.38 -3.26 7.16
N PRO A 234 -30.56 -2.03 7.67
CA PRO A 234 -30.50 -1.74 9.10
C PRO A 234 -31.32 -2.77 9.90
N GLN A 235 -30.82 -3.17 11.07
CA GLN A 235 -31.51 -4.18 11.89
C GLN A 235 -32.93 -3.74 12.23
N LYS A 236 -33.11 -2.45 12.57
CA LYS A 236 -34.42 -1.83 12.83
C LYS A 236 -35.36 -1.92 11.63
N ALA A 237 -34.87 -1.59 10.44
CA ALA A 237 -35.61 -1.72 9.19
C ALA A 237 -36.02 -3.17 8.90
N THR A 238 -35.07 -4.11 9.04
CA THR A 238 -35.30 -5.54 8.81
C THR A 238 -36.29 -6.13 9.83
N HIS A 239 -36.27 -5.67 11.09
CA HIS A 239 -37.21 -6.10 12.11
C HIS A 239 -38.65 -5.71 11.76
N LEU A 240 -38.88 -4.45 11.37
CA LEU A 240 -40.18 -3.95 10.92
C LEU A 240 -40.73 -4.74 9.73
N LEU A 241 -39.90 -4.98 8.71
CA LEU A 241 -40.31 -5.77 7.54
C LEU A 241 -40.65 -7.23 7.88
N ARG A 242 -39.92 -7.84 8.83
CA ARG A 242 -40.22 -9.20 9.34
C ARG A 242 -41.51 -9.25 10.15
N LEU A 243 -41.77 -8.27 11.00
CA LEU A 243 -43.01 -8.17 11.78
C LEU A 243 -44.23 -8.12 10.84
N TRP A 244 -44.18 -7.24 9.84
CA TRP A 244 -45.25 -7.14 8.85
C TRP A 244 -45.45 -8.46 8.09
N LEU A 245 -44.35 -9.11 7.67
CA LEU A 245 -44.40 -10.40 6.97
C LEU A 245 -45.04 -11.50 7.83
N ASN A 246 -44.78 -11.50 9.13
CA ASN A 246 -45.34 -12.46 10.09
C ASN A 246 -46.83 -12.22 10.35
N GLN A 247 -47.26 -10.96 10.34
CA GLN A 247 -48.69 -10.61 10.41
C GLN A 247 -49.43 -10.99 9.12
N HIS A 248 -48.74 -10.92 7.96
CA HIS A 248 -49.32 -11.17 6.64
C HIS A 248 -48.84 -12.49 6.01
N VAL A 249 -48.75 -13.55 6.83
CA VAL A 249 -48.23 -14.86 6.39
C VAL A 249 -49.04 -15.50 5.26
N LYS A 250 -50.37 -15.29 5.25
CA LYS A 250 -51.28 -15.84 4.23
C LYS A 250 -51.17 -15.13 2.88
N ARG A 251 -50.96 -13.80 2.89
CA ARG A 251 -50.81 -12.96 1.68
C ARG A 251 -49.63 -11.99 1.83
N PRO A 252 -48.39 -12.46 1.68
CA PRO A 252 -47.18 -11.67 1.93
C PRO A 252 -46.81 -10.73 0.76
N TYR A 253 -47.79 -9.96 0.28
CA TYR A 253 -47.68 -9.03 -0.83
C TYR A 253 -48.21 -7.66 -0.37
N PRO A 254 -47.34 -6.75 0.08
CA PRO A 254 -47.80 -5.40 0.44
C PRO A 254 -48.31 -4.70 -0.81
N ASN A 255 -49.45 -4.03 -0.69
CA ASN A 255 -49.98 -3.15 -1.73
C ASN A 255 -49.12 -1.86 -1.83
N ARG A 256 -49.50 -0.94 -2.72
CA ARG A 256 -48.74 0.30 -2.93
C ARG A 256 -48.63 1.13 -1.65
N GLU A 257 -49.75 1.40 -0.99
CA GLU A 257 -49.82 2.21 0.23
C GLU A 257 -49.04 1.57 1.39
N GLN A 258 -49.19 0.25 1.58
CA GLN A 258 -48.44 -0.50 2.60
C GLN A 258 -46.94 -0.48 2.30
N SER A 259 -46.54 -0.56 1.03
CA SER A 259 -45.13 -0.44 0.64
C SER A 259 -44.58 0.96 0.93
N GLU A 260 -45.37 2.01 0.71
CA GLU A 260 -45.02 3.40 1.02
C GLU A 260 -44.95 3.65 2.54
N GLN A 261 -45.85 3.06 3.31
CA GLN A 261 -45.81 3.13 4.78
C GLN A 261 -44.59 2.39 5.35
N LEU A 262 -44.31 1.19 4.85
CA LEU A 262 -43.14 0.41 5.26
C LEU A 262 -41.83 1.11 4.86
N ALA A 263 -41.77 1.73 3.69
CA ALA A 263 -40.64 2.55 3.27
C ALA A 263 -40.40 3.71 4.25
N ARG A 264 -41.46 4.48 4.56
CA ARG A 264 -41.39 5.59 5.53
C ARG A 264 -40.94 5.14 6.92
N GLN A 265 -41.51 4.05 7.46
CA GLN A 265 -41.19 3.56 8.80
C GLN A 265 -39.79 2.93 8.90
N SER A 266 -39.33 2.28 7.82
CA SER A 266 -38.03 1.59 7.80
C SER A 266 -36.87 2.47 7.35
N GLY A 267 -37.14 3.66 6.80
CA GLY A 267 -36.12 4.54 6.21
C GLY A 267 -35.52 3.98 4.92
N LEU A 268 -36.22 3.06 4.23
CA LEU A 268 -35.78 2.43 2.99
C LEU A 268 -36.55 2.99 1.80
N SER A 269 -35.98 2.86 0.59
CA SER A 269 -36.73 3.17 -0.62
C SER A 269 -37.82 2.13 -0.88
N ILE A 270 -38.92 2.54 -1.53
CA ILE A 270 -40.01 1.64 -1.93
C ILE A 270 -39.47 0.45 -2.74
N HIS A 271 -38.46 0.69 -3.58
CA HIS A 271 -37.80 -0.35 -4.35
C HIS A 271 -37.07 -1.38 -3.45
N GLN A 272 -36.32 -0.92 -2.44
CA GLN A 272 -35.64 -1.79 -1.47
C GLN A 272 -36.64 -2.64 -0.69
N VAL A 273 -37.78 -2.06 -0.28
CA VAL A 273 -38.88 -2.79 0.39
C VAL A 273 -39.44 -3.89 -0.53
N LYS A 274 -39.75 -3.56 -1.79
CA LYS A 274 -40.25 -4.53 -2.78
C LYS A 274 -39.28 -5.68 -3.02
N LEU A 275 -37.98 -5.38 -3.21
CA LEU A 275 -36.93 -6.37 -3.37
C LEU A 275 -36.78 -7.27 -2.13
N TRP A 276 -36.89 -6.67 -0.93
CA TRP A 276 -36.81 -7.42 0.31
C TRP A 276 -37.95 -8.44 0.41
N PHE A 277 -39.20 -8.05 0.15
CA PHE A 277 -40.34 -8.97 0.18
C PHE A 277 -40.25 -10.07 -0.88
N ALA A 278 -39.80 -9.72 -2.09
CA ALA A 278 -39.56 -10.71 -3.14
C ALA A 278 -38.53 -11.77 -2.69
N ASN A 279 -37.41 -11.33 -2.12
CA ASN A 279 -36.38 -12.24 -1.60
C ASN A 279 -36.85 -13.02 -0.36
N ALA A 280 -37.60 -12.41 0.55
CA ALA A 280 -38.13 -13.05 1.75
C ALA A 280 -39.10 -14.20 1.40
N ARG A 281 -40.00 -13.99 0.43
CA ARG A 281 -40.89 -15.04 -0.08
C ARG A 281 -40.10 -16.18 -0.75
N ARG A 282 -39.15 -15.85 -1.62
CA ARG A 282 -38.30 -16.84 -2.31
C ARG A 282 -37.50 -17.69 -1.30
N ASN A 283 -36.99 -17.08 -0.24
CA ASN A 283 -36.30 -17.78 0.84
C ASN A 283 -37.24 -18.67 1.67
N LYS A 284 -38.47 -18.22 1.95
CA LYS A 284 -39.48 -19.04 2.63
C LYS A 284 -39.85 -20.28 1.82
N GLN A 285 -40.06 -20.14 0.51
CA GLN A 285 -40.32 -21.26 -0.40
C GLN A 285 -39.15 -22.26 -0.44
N LYS A 286 -37.90 -21.79 -0.54
CA LYS A 286 -36.71 -22.65 -0.50
C LYS A 286 -36.56 -23.43 0.81
N ARG A 287 -36.96 -22.85 1.95
CA ARG A 287 -36.97 -23.57 3.24
C ARG A 287 -38.06 -24.64 3.26
N GLN A 288 -39.26 -24.32 2.77
CA GLN A 288 -40.37 -25.27 2.68
C GLN A 288 -40.08 -26.44 1.73
N SER A 289 -39.41 -26.21 0.60
CA SER A 289 -39.03 -27.28 -0.33
C SER A 289 -37.97 -28.22 0.25
N LYS A 290 -37.00 -27.70 1.01
CA LYS A 290 -36.03 -28.53 1.74
C LYS A 290 -36.68 -29.40 2.82
N THR A 291 -37.61 -28.84 3.59
CA THR A 291 -38.32 -29.60 4.63
C THR A 291 -39.16 -30.75 4.04
N ARG A 292 -39.85 -30.50 2.92
CA ARG A 292 -40.60 -31.56 2.20
C ARG A 292 -39.71 -32.64 1.60
N GLY A 293 -38.53 -32.26 1.08
CA GLY A 293 -37.55 -33.23 0.58
C GLY A 293 -36.98 -34.16 1.67
N CYS A 294 -36.73 -33.64 2.87
CA CYS A 294 -36.32 -34.47 4.02
C CYS A 294 -37.42 -35.44 4.46
N GLN A 295 -38.67 -34.98 4.51
CA GLN A 295 -39.82 -35.81 4.92
C GLN A 295 -40.10 -36.96 3.94
N HIS A 296 -39.93 -36.74 2.63
CA HIS A 296 -40.06 -37.81 1.63
C HIS A 296 -38.94 -38.87 1.73
N ILE A 297 -37.70 -38.47 2.09
CA ILE A 297 -36.59 -39.42 2.28
C ILE A 297 -36.80 -40.26 3.55
N GLU A 298 -37.33 -39.67 4.62
CA GLU A 298 -37.65 -40.40 5.86
C GLU A 298 -38.83 -41.38 5.69
N GLN A 299 -39.89 -40.99 4.96
CA GLN A 299 -41.01 -41.89 4.63
C GLN A 299 -40.60 -43.02 3.67
N ALA A 300 -39.72 -42.75 2.69
CA ALA A 300 -39.17 -43.79 1.84
C ALA A 300 -38.30 -44.81 2.61
N ARG A 301 -37.62 -44.36 3.69
CA ARG A 301 -36.82 -45.23 4.56
C ARG A 301 -37.66 -46.04 5.54
N SER A 302 -38.83 -45.56 5.98
CA SER A 302 -39.73 -46.36 6.81
C SER A 302 -40.45 -47.45 6.03
N ASN A 303 -40.83 -47.18 4.77
CA ASN A 303 -41.54 -48.14 3.91
C ASN A 303 -40.67 -49.27 3.35
N HIS A 304 -39.35 -49.24 3.56
CA HIS A 304 -38.42 -50.31 3.22
C HIS A 304 -38.04 -51.19 4.43
N ARG A 305 -38.60 -50.93 5.61
CA ARG A 305 -38.37 -51.69 6.86
C ARG A 305 -39.60 -52.47 7.35
N THR A 306 -40.66 -52.50 6.57
CA THR A 306 -41.88 -53.32 6.75
C THR A 306 -42.01 -54.25 5.57
#